data_AF-A0A6B2E690-F1
#
_entry.id   AF-A0A6B2E690-F1
#
_cell.length_a   1.000
_cell.length_b   1.000
_cell.length_c   1.000
_cell.angle_alpha   90.00
_cell.angle_beta   90.00
_cell.angle_gamma   90.00
#
_symmetry.space_group_name_H-M   'P 1'
#
loop_
_entity.id
_entity.type
_entity.pdbx_description
1 polymer ?
#
loop_
_entity_poly.entity_id
_entity_poly.type
_entity_poly.pdbx_seq_one_letter_code
_entity_poly.pdbx_strand_id
1 'polypeptide(L)' 'MTERFGSYQNELYLQGLGGQLPPCSTDSTKLEASARELMAPGPFSYVAGAAGSGATARANREAFDRWR' A
#
# COMPACT_ATOMS: atom_id res chain seq x y z
N MET A 1 -22.49 -17.12 -3.58
CA MET A 1 -21.29 -17.40 -4.40
C MET A 1 -20.13 -16.78 -3.66
N THR A 2 -19.22 -17.56 -3.09
CA THR A 2 -18.05 -17.00 -2.38
C THR A 2 -17.18 -16.29 -3.41
N GLU A 3 -17.20 -14.98 -3.39
CA GLU A 3 -16.36 -14.19 -4.28
C GLU A 3 -14.88 -14.47 -3.96
N ARG A 4 -14.10 -14.74 -5.00
CA ARG A 4 -12.66 -14.98 -4.85
C ARG A 4 -11.98 -13.63 -4.75
N PHE A 5 -11.12 -13.38 -3.77
CA PHE A 5 -10.41 -12.09 -3.62
C PHE A 5 -9.74 -11.57 -4.91
N GLY A 6 -9.32 -12.45 -5.81
CA GLY A 6 -8.76 -12.09 -7.11
C GLY A 6 -9.75 -11.53 -8.15
N SER A 7 -11.07 -11.59 -7.94
CA SER A 7 -12.05 -10.99 -8.87
C SER A 7 -12.05 -9.47 -8.82
N TYR A 8 -11.58 -8.87 -7.73
CA TYR A 8 -11.56 -7.40 -7.54
C TYR A 8 -10.78 -6.67 -8.65
N GLN A 9 -9.77 -7.31 -9.25
CA GLN A 9 -9.05 -6.74 -10.39
C GLN A 9 -9.96 -6.48 -11.60
N ASN A 10 -10.99 -7.30 -11.81
CA ASN A 10 -11.91 -7.16 -12.93
C ASN A 10 -12.76 -5.90 -12.76
N GLU A 11 -13.18 -5.59 -11.54
CA GLU A 11 -13.89 -4.35 -11.22
C GLU A 11 -13.03 -3.13 -11.56
N LEU A 12 -11.76 -3.14 -11.15
CA LEU A 12 -10.83 -2.05 -11.45
C LEU A 12 -10.65 -1.84 -12.96
N TYR A 13 -10.50 -2.91 -13.74
CA TYR A 13 -10.38 -2.80 -15.19
C TYR A 13 -11.67 -2.30 -15.85
N LEU A 14 -12.82 -2.83 -15.45
CA LEU A 14 -14.11 -2.40 -15.99
C LEU A 14 -14.42 -0.93 -15.67
N GLN A 15 -14.13 -0.49 -14.45
CA GLN A 15 -14.25 0.93 -14.06
C GLN A 15 -13.27 1.81 -14.83
N GLY A 16 -12.04 1.32 -15.06
CA GLY A 16 -11.03 2.01 -15.84
C GLY A 16 -11.44 2.27 -17.29
N LEU A 17 -12.19 1.35 -17.93
CA LEU A 17 -12.78 1.59 -19.26
C LEU A 17 -13.79 2.76 -19.26
N GLY A 18 -14.44 3.00 -18.13
CA GLY A 18 -15.33 4.14 -17.89
C GLY A 18 -14.63 5.41 -17.37
N GLY A 19 -13.30 5.42 -17.33
CA GLY A 19 -12.51 6.56 -16.84
C GLY A 19 -12.51 6.74 -15.32
N GLN A 20 -13.01 5.76 -14.56
CA GLN A 20 -12.95 5.77 -13.10
C GLN A 20 -11.70 5.02 -12.65
N LEU A 21 -10.81 5.73 -11.93
CA LEU A 21 -9.59 5.16 -11.36
C LEU A 21 -9.79 4.88 -9.87
N PRO A 22 -9.08 3.88 -9.30
CA PRO A 22 -9.12 3.64 -7.86
C PRO A 22 -8.63 4.88 -7.09
N PRO A 23 -9.12 5.08 -5.86
CA PRO A 23 -8.82 6.27 -5.06
C PRO A 23 -7.36 6.33 -4.57
N CYS A 24 -6.62 5.22 -4.69
CA CYS A 24 -5.21 5.14 -4.36
C CYS A 24 -4.48 4.17 -5.30
N SER A 25 -3.16 4.23 -5.27
CA SER A 25 -2.29 3.31 -6.02
C SER A 25 -2.57 1.84 -5.64
N THR A 26 -2.69 0.97 -6.64
CA THR A 26 -2.72 -0.49 -6.45
C THR A 26 -1.34 -1.09 -6.19
N ASP A 27 -0.27 -0.32 -6.40
CA ASP A 27 1.09 -0.65 -5.97
C ASP A 27 1.28 -0.24 -4.51
N SER A 28 1.33 -1.25 -3.64
CA SER A 28 1.46 -1.08 -2.19
C SER A 28 2.77 -0.38 -1.77
N THR A 29 3.81 -0.45 -2.60
CA THR A 29 5.11 0.20 -2.31
C THR A 29 5.04 1.73 -2.43
N LYS A 30 4.00 2.25 -3.08
CA LYS A 30 3.80 3.70 -3.28
C LYS A 30 2.89 4.35 -2.24
N LEU A 31 2.12 3.55 -1.49
CA LEU A 31 1.11 4.07 -0.56
C LEU A 31 1.71 4.96 0.53
N GLU A 32 2.89 4.62 1.07
CA GLU A 32 3.55 5.46 2.08
C GLU A 32 3.93 6.84 1.51
N ALA A 33 4.47 6.88 0.29
CA ALA A 33 4.84 8.13 -0.36
C ALA A 33 3.61 9.00 -0.65
N SER A 34 2.53 8.41 -1.18
CA SER A 34 1.26 9.13 -1.40
C SER A 34 0.64 9.62 -0.09
N ALA A 35 0.73 8.84 1.00
CA ALA A 35 0.23 9.26 2.31
C ALA A 35 1.04 10.46 2.86
N ARG A 36 2.36 10.48 2.64
CA ARG A 36 3.23 11.59 3.06
C ARG A 36 2.85 12.92 2.43
N GLU A 37 2.35 12.91 1.20
CA GLU A 37 1.92 14.12 0.48
C GLU A 37 0.59 14.68 0.99
N LEU A 38 -0.28 13.82 1.54
CA LEU A 38 -1.64 14.18 1.95
C LEU A 38 -1.79 14.40 3.46
N MET A 39 -0.99 13.73 4.28
CA MET A 39 -1.11 13.77 5.74
C MET A 39 -0.34 14.94 6.35
N ALA A 40 -0.85 15.45 7.47
CA ALA A 40 -0.08 16.37 8.30
C ALA A 40 1.22 15.70 8.81
N PRO A 41 2.34 16.44 8.96
CA PRO A 41 3.64 15.84 9.29
C PRO A 41 3.67 15.02 10.59
N GLY A 42 2.98 15.47 11.64
CA GLY A 42 2.92 14.77 12.94
C GLY A 42 2.23 13.41 12.84
N PRO A 43 0.96 13.35 12.40
CA PRO A 43 0.26 12.10 12.14
C PRO A 43 1.00 11.14 11.20
N PHE A 44 1.58 11.66 10.11
CA PHE A 44 2.40 10.84 9.21
C PHE A 44 3.58 10.22 9.95
N SER A 45 4.35 11.04 10.66
CA SER A 45 5.54 10.58 11.40
C SER A 45 5.19 9.57 12.49
N TYR A 46 4.02 9.72 13.13
CA TYR A 46 3.54 8.77 14.14
C TYR A 46 3.23 7.39 13.54
N VAL A 47 2.58 7.35 12.37
CA VAL A 47 2.21 6.09 11.70
C VAL A 47 3.40 5.43 11.00
N ALA A 48 4.24 6.21 10.32
CA ALA A 48 5.40 5.71 9.59
C ALA A 48 6.61 5.39 10.50
N GLY A 49 6.61 5.88 11.74
CA GLY A 49 7.70 5.72 12.69
C GLY A 49 7.92 4.26 13.11
N ALA A 50 9.18 3.89 13.31
CA ALA A 50 9.59 2.62 13.89
C ALA A 50 10.56 2.84 15.05
N ALA A 51 10.68 1.88 15.95
CA ALA A 51 11.55 1.99 17.11
C ALA A 51 13.04 2.14 16.71
N GLY A 52 13.76 3.02 17.39
CA GLY A 52 15.19 3.26 17.18
C GLY A 52 15.51 3.67 15.73
N SER A 53 16.49 3.01 15.12
CA SER A 53 16.90 3.27 13.72
C SER A 53 15.96 2.70 12.67
N GLY A 54 14.86 2.06 13.07
CA GLY A 54 13.94 1.35 12.18
C GLY A 54 14.50 0.06 11.57
N ALA A 55 15.62 -0.45 12.09
CA ALA A 55 16.27 -1.66 11.56
C ALA A 55 15.34 -2.89 11.59
N THR A 56 14.60 -3.10 12.68
CA THR A 56 13.67 -4.22 12.80
C THR A 56 12.52 -4.12 11.80
N ALA A 57 11.99 -2.92 11.56
CA ALA A 57 10.91 -2.73 10.59
C ALA A 57 11.36 -3.05 9.15
N ARG A 58 12.57 -2.63 8.76
CA ARG A 58 13.17 -3.00 7.46
C ARG A 58 13.41 -4.50 7.36
N ALA A 59 13.98 -5.11 8.39
CA ALA A 59 14.24 -6.56 8.43
C ALA A 59 12.95 -7.39 8.29
N ASN A 60 11.82 -6.91 8.82
CA ASN A 60 10.51 -7.56 8.64
C ASN A 60 10.09 -7.59 7.17
N ARG A 61 10.24 -6.49 6.42
CA ARG A 61 9.90 -6.44 4.99
C ARG A 61 10.84 -7.29 4.15
N GLU A 62 12.15 -7.17 4.39
CA GLU A 62 13.19 -7.93 3.70
C GLU A 62 13.06 -9.45 3.95
N ALA A 63 12.42 -9.85 5.05
CA ALA A 63 12.19 -11.26 5.35
C ALA A 63 11.37 -12.00 4.29
N PHE A 64 10.44 -11.32 3.63
CA PHE A 64 9.64 -11.91 2.56
C PHE A 64 10.45 -12.14 1.28
N ASP A 65 11.46 -11.31 0.99
CA ASP A 65 12.27 -11.43 -0.23
C ASP A 65 13.22 -12.65 -0.21
N ARG A 66 13.41 -13.25 0.97
CA ARG A 66 14.22 -14.46 1.16
C ARG A 66 13.52 -15.74 0.68
N TRP A 67 12.20 -15.70 0.48
CA TRP A 67 11.40 -16.83 0.03
C TRP A 67 10.94 -16.59 -1.41
N ARG A 68 11.20 -17.56 -2.29
CA ARG A 68 10.77 -17.56 -3.69
C ARG A 68 10.24 -18.93 -4.05
#